data_AF-A0A4Z2BAA6-F1
#
_entry.id   AF-A0A4Z2BAA6-F1
#
_cell.length_a   1.000
_cell.length_b   1.000
_cell.length_c   1.000
_cell.angle_alpha   90.00
_cell.angle_beta   90.00
_cell.angle_gamma   90.00
#
_symmetry.space_group_name_H-M   'P 1'
#
loop_
_entity.id
_entity.type
_entity.pdbx_description
1 polymer ?
#
loop_
_entity_poly.entity_id
_entity_poly.type
_entity_poly.pdbx_seq_one_letter_code
_entity_poly.pdbx_strand_id
1 'polypeptide(L)'
;MIKVWMLSRPPEPQQQLRPPTIPPLCAPLMRMEEKNLRSLCLILSIVLYLLIGAAVFDALESDSESAKTEALEEKLEELKMKYGFSEGDYREVERVVLQAAPHRAGRQWKFAGSFYFAITVITTIGYGHAAPRTDAGKTFCMFYAVLGIPLTLVMFQSLGERINTFVRYLLRRAKRGLGLQKSEVSMGNMVLVGLLSCMSTLCIGAATFSHFEDWSFFHAYYYCFVTLTTIGLGDFVALQKNNTLQEQTPYVAFSFMYILVGLTVIGAFLNLVVLRFLTEHRHDVPEGSEVSEPSRLRMLLSCVCCDRDSSESPPPPHGGHSNPVFYSSISYRVERASCSSCAASSQASPRSAAVCTGRRKTRARRKSM
;
A
#
# COMPACT_ATOMS: atom_id res chain seq x y z
N MET A 1 -15.10 -77.22 -42.91
CA MET A 1 -16.52 -77.33 -42.51
C MET A 1 -16.52 -77.26 -40.98
N ILE A 2 -17.03 -76.26 -40.27
CA ILE A 2 -18.31 -75.55 -40.33
C ILE A 2 -18.11 -74.13 -39.73
N LYS A 3 -18.72 -73.11 -40.35
CA LYS A 3 -18.96 -71.78 -39.75
C LYS A 3 -20.21 -71.87 -38.87
N VAL A 4 -20.18 -71.37 -37.63
CA VAL A 4 -21.39 -70.86 -36.94
C VAL A 4 -21.05 -69.62 -36.13
N TRP A 5 -21.80 -68.56 -36.40
CA TRP A 5 -21.96 -67.31 -35.68
C TRP A 5 -22.72 -67.50 -34.35
N MET A 6 -22.26 -66.88 -33.25
CA MET A 6 -23.11 -66.26 -32.21
C MET A 6 -22.30 -65.13 -31.57
N LEU A 7 -22.51 -63.87 -31.96
CA LEU A 7 -23.43 -62.89 -31.36
C LEU A 7 -22.99 -62.35 -29.98
N SER A 8 -22.44 -61.14 -30.05
CA SER A 8 -22.66 -59.96 -29.20
C SER A 8 -23.08 -60.15 -27.73
N ARG A 9 -22.18 -59.80 -26.81
CA ARG A 9 -22.55 -59.18 -25.53
C ARG A 9 -21.92 -57.78 -25.46
N PRO A 10 -22.71 -56.70 -25.24
CA PRO A 10 -22.15 -55.40 -24.91
C PRO A 10 -21.58 -55.41 -23.48
N PRO A 11 -20.55 -54.60 -23.17
CA PRO A 11 -20.00 -54.50 -21.82
C PRO A 11 -20.98 -53.77 -20.88
N GLU A 12 -21.08 -54.24 -19.64
CA GLU A 12 -21.87 -53.63 -18.56
C GLU A 12 -21.43 -52.17 -18.29
N PRO A 13 -22.36 -51.27 -17.93
CA PRO A 13 -22.00 -49.92 -17.52
C PRO A 13 -21.31 -49.96 -16.15
N GLN A 14 -20.04 -49.53 -16.09
CA GLN A 14 -19.36 -49.27 -14.83
C GLN A 14 -20.15 -48.24 -14.03
N GLN A 15 -20.63 -48.66 -12.87
CA GLN A 15 -21.30 -47.80 -11.90
C GLN A 15 -20.27 -46.84 -11.32
N GLN A 16 -20.19 -45.64 -11.90
CA GLN A 16 -19.32 -44.57 -11.46
C GLN A 16 -19.78 -44.11 -10.08
N LEU A 17 -19.08 -44.51 -9.02
CA LEU A 17 -19.27 -44.00 -7.66
C LEU A 17 -19.12 -42.48 -7.71
N ARG A 18 -20.23 -41.74 -7.58
CA ARG A 18 -20.18 -40.29 -7.36
C ARG A 18 -19.47 -40.06 -6.02
N PRO A 19 -18.48 -39.15 -5.94
CA PRO A 19 -17.93 -38.74 -4.66
C PRO A 19 -19.06 -38.15 -3.78
N PRO A 20 -18.99 -38.32 -2.44
CA PRO A 20 -20.01 -37.80 -1.55
C PRO A 20 -20.16 -36.29 -1.78
N THR A 21 -21.37 -35.88 -2.13
CA THR A 21 -21.72 -34.48 -2.35
C THR A 21 -21.76 -33.82 -0.97
N ILE A 22 -20.68 -33.11 -0.60
CA ILE A 22 -20.63 -32.34 0.63
C ILE A 22 -21.77 -31.31 0.58
N PRO A 23 -22.65 -31.22 1.60
CA PRO A 23 -23.76 -30.29 1.57
C PRO A 23 -23.24 -28.84 1.46
N PRO A 24 -23.91 -27.98 0.66
CA PRO A 24 -23.44 -26.63 0.32
C PRO A 24 -23.34 -25.67 1.52
N LEU A 25 -23.84 -26.06 2.70
CA LEU A 25 -23.71 -25.29 3.94
C LEU A 25 -22.38 -25.50 4.69
N CYS A 26 -21.62 -26.58 4.45
CA CYS A 26 -20.33 -26.82 5.11
C CYS A 26 -19.14 -26.16 4.39
N ALA A 27 -19.27 -25.91 3.09
CA ALA A 27 -18.22 -25.29 2.28
C ALA A 27 -17.89 -23.83 2.70
N PRO A 28 -18.85 -22.96 3.08
CA PRO A 28 -18.56 -21.61 3.56
C PRO A 28 -17.86 -21.59 4.92
N LEU A 29 -18.18 -22.55 5.80
CA LEU A 29 -17.67 -22.59 7.17
C LEU A 29 -16.22 -23.09 7.22
N MET A 30 -15.90 -24.17 6.51
CA MET A 30 -14.50 -24.61 6.31
C MET A 30 -13.64 -23.56 5.58
N ARG A 31 -14.23 -22.82 4.62
CA ARG A 31 -13.51 -21.78 3.84
C ARG A 31 -13.22 -20.50 4.64
N MET A 32 -13.98 -20.23 5.72
CA MET A 32 -13.65 -19.19 6.70
C MET A 32 -12.51 -19.64 7.62
N GLU A 33 -12.50 -20.90 8.06
CA GLU A 33 -11.44 -21.48 8.89
C GLU A 33 -10.08 -21.52 8.17
N GLU A 34 -10.02 -21.89 6.88
CA GLU A 34 -8.77 -21.91 6.10
C GLU A 34 -8.16 -20.51 5.89
N LYS A 35 -8.97 -19.49 5.63
CA LYS A 35 -8.48 -18.10 5.47
C LYS A 35 -8.00 -17.52 6.79
N ASN A 36 -8.75 -17.77 7.87
CA ASN A 36 -8.36 -17.38 9.22
C ASN A 36 -7.07 -18.10 9.66
N LEU A 37 -6.91 -19.38 9.30
CA LEU A 37 -5.70 -20.15 9.57
C LEU A 37 -4.49 -19.61 8.78
N ARG A 38 -4.64 -19.27 7.50
CA ARG A 38 -3.56 -18.67 6.70
C ARG A 38 -3.11 -17.32 7.28
N SER A 39 -4.06 -16.45 7.63
CA SER A 39 -3.75 -15.18 8.28
C SER A 39 -3.06 -15.38 9.63
N LEU A 40 -3.53 -16.34 10.44
CA LEU A 40 -2.90 -16.68 11.72
C LEU A 40 -1.49 -17.24 11.53
N CYS A 41 -1.27 -18.12 10.55
CA CYS A 41 0.06 -18.63 10.19
C CYS A 41 1.01 -17.51 9.73
N LEU A 42 0.53 -16.54 8.94
CA LEU A 42 1.33 -15.37 8.54
C LEU A 42 1.68 -14.49 9.74
N ILE A 43 0.73 -14.23 10.64
CA ILE A 43 0.97 -13.47 11.87
C ILE A 43 2.01 -14.18 12.74
N LEU A 44 1.85 -15.49 12.99
CA LEU A 44 2.80 -16.29 13.76
C LEU A 44 4.19 -16.30 13.11
N SER A 45 4.26 -16.41 11.78
CA SER A 45 5.52 -16.39 11.03
C SER A 45 6.23 -15.05 11.18
N ILE A 46 5.50 -13.92 11.14
CA ILE A 46 6.06 -12.58 11.34
C ILE A 46 6.55 -12.43 12.79
N VAL A 47 5.77 -12.87 13.79
CA VAL A 47 6.19 -12.82 15.20
C VAL A 47 7.46 -13.63 15.41
N LEU A 48 7.54 -14.84 14.86
CA LEU A 48 8.74 -15.66 14.93
C LEU A 48 9.94 -14.98 14.25
N TYR A 49 9.73 -14.39 13.07
CA TYR A 49 10.78 -13.65 12.35
C TYR A 49 11.32 -12.46 13.17
N LEU A 50 10.44 -11.73 13.86
CA LEU A 50 10.83 -10.65 14.77
C LEU A 50 11.60 -11.15 15.98
N LEU A 51 11.19 -12.27 16.61
CA LEU A 51 11.89 -12.85 17.75
C LEU A 51 13.30 -13.33 17.37
N ILE A 52 13.44 -13.98 16.21
CA ILE A 52 14.75 -14.40 15.68
C ILE A 52 15.61 -13.15 15.41
N GLY A 53 15.05 -12.13 14.77
CA GLY A 53 15.75 -10.87 14.53
C GLY A 53 16.24 -10.21 15.81
N ALA A 54 15.38 -10.12 16.83
CA ALA A 54 15.71 -9.53 18.13
C ALA A 54 16.87 -10.29 18.81
N ALA A 55 16.82 -11.63 18.84
CA ALA A 55 17.89 -12.43 19.43
C ALA A 55 19.22 -12.28 18.68
N VAL A 56 19.19 -12.19 17.35
CA VAL A 56 20.40 -12.01 16.54
C VAL A 56 20.98 -10.60 16.71
N PHE A 57 20.16 -9.54 16.71
CA PHE A 57 20.65 -8.18 16.92
C PHE A 57 21.20 -7.98 18.34
N ASP A 58 20.55 -8.52 19.36
CA ASP A 58 21.06 -8.52 20.74
C ASP A 58 22.43 -9.20 20.82
N ALA A 59 22.57 -10.39 20.23
CA ALA A 59 23.84 -11.12 20.23
C ALA A 59 24.98 -10.42 19.45
N LEU A 60 24.65 -9.59 18.46
CA LEU A 60 25.64 -8.91 17.61
C LEU A 60 26.02 -7.51 18.10
N GLU A 61 25.07 -6.77 18.68
CA GLU A 61 25.24 -5.34 18.95
C GLU A 61 25.35 -5.00 20.46
N SER A 62 24.82 -5.82 21.36
CA SER A 62 24.72 -5.46 22.80
C SER A 62 26.09 -5.29 23.48
N ASP A 63 27.05 -6.16 23.20
CA ASP A 63 28.41 -6.04 23.74
C ASP A 63 29.15 -4.83 23.14
N SER A 64 28.95 -4.58 21.84
CA SER A 64 29.54 -3.45 21.10
C SER A 64 29.00 -2.11 21.59
N GLU A 65 27.70 -2.02 21.87
CA GLU A 65 27.04 -0.84 22.44
C GLU A 65 27.54 -0.56 23.86
N SER A 66 27.61 -1.60 24.71
CA SER A 66 28.09 -1.48 26.09
C SER A 66 29.54 -0.97 26.12
N ALA A 67 30.42 -1.58 25.33
CA ALA A 67 31.82 -1.17 25.24
C ALA A 67 32.01 0.26 24.72
N LYS A 68 31.21 0.69 23.73
CA LYS A 68 31.24 2.07 23.22
C LYS A 68 30.73 3.07 24.27
N THR A 69 29.70 2.71 25.01
CA THR A 69 29.12 3.55 26.07
C THR A 69 30.14 3.76 27.18
N GLU A 70 30.77 2.70 27.67
CA GLU A 70 31.84 2.78 28.67
C GLU A 70 33.02 3.64 28.18
N ALA A 71 33.46 3.45 26.93
CA ALA A 71 34.54 4.25 26.36
C ALA A 71 34.18 5.75 26.21
N LEU A 72 32.92 6.07 25.90
CA LEU A 72 32.43 7.44 25.80
C LEU A 72 32.32 8.09 27.19
N GLU A 73 31.87 7.35 28.19
CA GLU A 73 31.80 7.81 29.58
C GLU A 73 33.21 8.09 30.14
N GLU A 74 34.18 7.21 29.88
CA GLU A 74 35.58 7.42 30.26
C GLU A 74 36.15 8.70 29.62
N LYS A 75 35.92 8.87 28.31
CA LYS A 75 36.37 10.08 27.60
C LYS A 75 35.67 11.34 28.06
N LEU A 76 34.40 11.24 28.43
CA LEU A 76 33.65 12.36 28.98
C LEU A 76 34.24 12.81 30.33
N GLU A 77 34.50 11.87 31.25
CA GLU A 77 35.08 12.19 32.55
C GLU A 77 36.51 12.75 32.42
N GLU A 78 37.31 12.22 31.48
CA GLU A 78 38.63 12.79 31.13
C GLU A 78 38.50 14.28 30.73
N LEU A 79 37.52 14.61 29.88
CA LEU A 79 37.29 15.98 29.44
C LEU A 79 36.74 16.88 30.55
N LYS A 80 35.80 16.40 31.37
CA LYS A 80 35.27 17.16 32.50
C LYS A 80 36.39 17.56 33.47
N MET A 81 37.26 16.61 33.83
CA MET A 81 38.39 16.86 34.71
C MET A 81 39.44 17.78 34.07
N LYS A 82 39.78 17.56 32.80
CA LYS A 82 40.79 18.35 32.09
C LYS A 82 40.42 19.82 31.94
N TYR A 83 39.14 20.11 31.71
CA TYR A 83 38.64 21.47 31.47
C TYR A 83 37.87 22.08 32.65
N GLY A 84 37.68 21.33 33.73
CA GLY A 84 36.99 21.81 34.94
C GLY A 84 35.50 22.09 34.71
N PHE A 85 34.83 21.34 33.84
CA PHE A 85 33.38 21.52 33.61
C PHE A 85 32.59 21.12 34.86
N SER A 86 31.62 21.96 35.27
CA SER A 86 30.57 21.52 36.17
C SER A 86 29.53 20.68 35.42
N GLU A 87 28.74 19.89 36.14
CA GLU A 87 27.60 19.15 35.55
C GLU A 87 26.59 20.07 34.84
N GLY A 88 26.44 21.31 35.31
CA GLY A 88 25.58 22.31 34.67
C GLY A 88 26.15 22.78 33.34
N ASP A 89 27.45 23.06 33.29
CA ASP A 89 28.13 23.52 32.08
C ASP A 89 28.14 22.44 31.00
N TYR A 90 28.39 21.19 31.40
CA TYR A 90 28.35 20.06 30.47
C TYR A 90 26.98 19.90 29.83
N ARG A 91 25.89 19.97 30.61
CA ARG A 91 24.51 19.88 30.08
C ARG A 91 24.19 20.99 29.08
N GLU A 92 24.70 22.20 29.31
CA GLU A 92 24.49 23.30 28.37
C GLU A 92 25.28 23.08 27.08
N VAL A 93 26.54 22.65 27.18
CA VAL A 93 27.36 22.30 26.01
C VAL A 93 26.74 21.16 25.21
N GLU A 94 26.30 20.10 25.89
CA GLU A 94 25.61 18.97 25.28
C GLU A 94 24.36 19.44 24.52
N ARG A 95 23.52 20.27 25.16
CA ARG A 95 22.34 20.84 24.51
C ARG A 95 22.70 21.62 23.25
N VAL A 96 23.71 22.50 23.34
CA VAL A 96 24.17 23.31 22.20
C VAL A 96 24.69 22.41 21.07
N VAL A 97 25.48 21.38 21.39
CA VAL A 97 26.02 20.43 20.41
C VAL A 97 24.90 19.65 19.72
N LEU A 98 23.93 19.13 20.46
CA LEU A 98 22.79 18.40 19.90
C LEU A 98 21.91 19.29 19.00
N GLN A 99 21.68 20.55 19.39
CA GLN A 99 20.93 21.51 18.58
C GLN A 99 21.70 21.98 17.35
N ALA A 100 23.03 22.06 17.44
CA ALA A 100 23.91 22.46 16.34
C ALA A 100 24.13 21.33 15.33
N ALA A 101 24.04 20.05 15.73
CA ALA A 101 24.36 18.90 14.89
C ALA A 101 23.70 18.93 13.49
N PRO A 102 22.38 19.20 13.33
CA PRO A 102 21.74 19.24 12.01
C PRO A 102 22.20 20.42 11.14
N HIS A 103 22.81 21.45 11.72
CA HIS A 103 23.33 22.60 10.99
C HIS A 103 24.79 22.41 10.53
N ARG A 104 25.48 21.37 11.02
CA ARG A 104 26.87 21.07 10.63
C ARG A 104 26.99 20.68 9.16
N ALA A 105 25.96 20.06 8.59
CA ALA A 105 25.89 19.71 7.17
C ALA A 105 25.56 20.92 6.25
N GLY A 106 25.49 22.14 6.79
CA GLY A 106 25.18 23.36 6.02
C GLY A 106 23.69 23.69 5.93
N ARG A 107 23.32 24.57 4.98
CA ARG A 107 21.93 25.05 4.82
C ARG A 107 21.06 24.01 4.11
N GLN A 108 20.40 23.15 4.88
CA GLN A 108 19.51 22.09 4.38
C GLN A 108 18.24 22.62 3.68
N TRP A 109 17.71 23.78 4.07
CA TRP A 109 16.44 24.33 3.53
C TRP A 109 16.64 25.37 2.42
N LYS A 110 17.26 24.94 1.31
CA LYS A 110 17.21 25.60 -0.01
C LYS A 110 16.44 24.71 -1.00
N PHE A 111 16.25 25.14 -2.24
CA PHE A 111 15.47 24.36 -3.22
C PHE A 111 15.96 22.90 -3.37
N ALA A 112 17.26 22.67 -3.54
CA ALA A 112 17.83 21.33 -3.68
C ALA A 112 17.59 20.44 -2.45
N GLY A 113 17.86 20.93 -1.24
CA GLY A 113 17.61 20.18 -0.01
C GLY A 113 16.12 20.01 0.31
N SER A 114 15.28 20.98 -0.05
CA SER A 114 13.81 20.87 0.08
C SER A 114 13.25 19.84 -0.91
N PHE A 115 13.81 19.75 -2.11
CA PHE A 115 13.46 18.74 -3.10
C PHE A 115 13.93 17.35 -2.65
N TYR A 116 15.14 17.24 -2.08
CA TYR A 116 15.62 15.99 -1.49
C TYR A 116 14.70 15.52 -0.36
N PHE A 117 14.34 16.41 0.56
CA PHE A 117 13.36 16.14 1.60
C PHE A 117 11.99 15.74 1.03
N ALA A 118 11.52 16.40 -0.04
CA ALA A 118 10.26 16.05 -0.68
C ALA A 118 10.29 14.64 -1.29
N ILE A 119 11.43 14.22 -1.89
CA ILE A 119 11.64 12.85 -2.36
C ILE A 119 11.54 11.89 -1.17
N THR A 120 12.31 12.11 -0.10
CA THR A 120 12.37 11.16 1.03
C THR A 120 11.02 10.98 1.72
N VAL A 121 10.16 12.01 1.72
CA VAL A 121 8.79 11.93 2.25
C VAL A 121 7.89 11.09 1.34
N ILE A 122 7.81 11.38 0.04
CA ILE A 122 6.88 10.66 -0.86
C ILE A 122 7.33 9.23 -1.16
N THR A 123 8.62 8.95 -1.07
CA THR A 123 9.18 7.59 -1.23
C THR A 123 9.29 6.84 0.09
N THR A 124 8.80 7.42 1.19
CA THR A 124 8.82 6.83 2.54
C THR A 124 10.20 6.38 3.02
N ILE A 125 11.28 6.97 2.52
CA ILE A 125 12.65 6.68 2.99
C ILE A 125 12.87 7.36 4.34
N GLY A 126 12.60 8.67 4.43
CA GLY A 126 12.56 9.37 5.71
C GLY A 126 13.82 9.34 6.59
N TYR A 127 15.03 9.51 6.04
CA TYR A 127 16.31 9.49 6.79
C TYR A 127 16.40 10.30 8.10
N GLY A 128 15.54 11.30 8.32
CA GLY A 128 15.58 12.12 9.54
C GLY A 128 16.71 13.16 9.64
N HIS A 129 17.68 13.18 8.72
CA HIS A 129 18.76 14.20 8.70
C HIS A 129 18.23 15.64 8.60
N ALA A 130 17.07 15.83 7.95
CA ALA A 130 16.34 17.08 7.90
C ALA A 130 14.85 16.82 8.21
N ALA A 131 14.30 17.60 9.14
CA ALA A 131 12.90 17.51 9.54
C ALA A 131 12.29 18.92 9.73
N PRO A 132 11.00 19.12 9.42
CA PRO A 132 10.33 20.40 9.58
C PRO A 132 10.23 20.77 11.06
N ARG A 133 10.82 21.90 11.42
CA ARG A 133 10.82 22.39 12.82
C ARG A 133 9.62 23.27 13.15
N THR A 134 9.08 23.97 12.15
CA THR A 134 7.92 24.84 12.31
C THR A 134 6.62 24.04 12.30
N ASP A 135 5.63 24.47 13.07
CA ASP A 135 4.31 23.82 13.11
C ASP A 135 3.66 23.82 11.72
N ALA A 136 3.73 24.94 11.00
CA ALA A 136 3.26 25.03 9.62
C ALA A 136 3.95 24.02 8.68
N GLY A 137 5.27 23.82 8.82
CA GLY A 137 6.02 22.85 8.03
C GLY A 137 5.62 21.40 8.33
N LYS A 138 5.39 21.09 9.62
CA LYS A 138 4.89 19.77 10.05
C LYS A 138 3.49 19.50 9.50
N THR A 139 2.57 20.47 9.63
CA THR A 139 1.22 20.36 9.08
C THR A 139 1.23 20.16 7.56
N PHE A 140 2.03 20.95 6.83
CA PHE A 140 2.18 20.77 5.38
C PHE A 140 2.73 19.38 5.04
N CYS A 141 3.76 18.91 5.75
CA CYS A 141 4.36 17.60 5.53
C CYS A 141 3.32 16.46 5.70
N MET A 142 2.43 16.55 6.69
CA MET A 142 1.35 15.56 6.88
C MET A 142 0.43 15.48 5.66
N PHE A 143 -0.09 16.61 5.18
CA PHE A 143 -0.97 16.64 4.00
C PHE A 143 -0.24 16.22 2.72
N TYR A 144 1.01 16.64 2.57
CA TYR A 144 1.86 16.27 1.43
C TYR A 144 2.10 14.75 1.37
N ALA A 145 2.38 14.11 2.52
CA ALA A 145 2.58 12.66 2.60
C ALA A 145 1.30 11.87 2.27
N VAL A 146 0.15 12.31 2.78
CA VAL A 146 -1.16 11.64 2.55
C VAL A 146 -1.49 11.51 1.07
N LEU A 147 -1.19 12.54 0.26
CA LEU A 147 -1.44 12.51 -1.19
C LEU A 147 -0.25 11.96 -1.98
N GLY A 148 0.97 12.28 -1.55
CA GLY A 148 2.20 11.93 -2.26
C GLY A 148 2.51 10.45 -2.23
N ILE A 149 2.36 9.78 -1.08
CA ILE A 149 2.71 8.36 -0.93
C ILE A 149 1.85 7.47 -1.85
N PRO A 150 0.50 7.58 -1.88
CA PRO A 150 -0.31 6.78 -2.80
C PRO A 150 0.01 7.04 -4.27
N LEU A 151 0.23 8.30 -4.64
CA LEU A 151 0.61 8.68 -6.01
C LEU A 151 1.94 8.04 -6.42
N THR A 152 2.94 8.10 -5.54
CA THR A 152 4.26 7.50 -5.76
C THR A 152 4.19 5.97 -5.85
N LEU A 153 3.39 5.32 -5.00
CA LEU A 153 3.17 3.87 -5.08
C LEU A 153 2.55 3.46 -6.42
N VAL A 154 1.49 4.14 -6.87
CA VAL A 154 0.87 3.86 -8.18
C VAL A 154 1.84 4.11 -9.33
N MET A 155 2.65 5.18 -9.24
CA MET A 155 3.69 5.48 -10.22
C MET A 155 4.72 4.35 -10.31
N PHE A 156 5.28 3.90 -9.18
CA PHE A 156 6.27 2.81 -9.17
C PHE A 156 5.69 1.48 -9.64
N GLN A 157 4.44 1.16 -9.29
CA GLN A 157 3.76 -0.03 -9.82
C GLN A 157 3.63 0.05 -11.34
N SER A 158 3.11 1.17 -11.86
CA SER A 158 2.91 1.38 -13.31
C SER A 158 4.22 1.34 -14.10
N LEU A 159 5.28 1.97 -13.57
CA LEU A 159 6.61 1.94 -14.19
C LEU A 159 7.23 0.54 -14.09
N GLY A 160 7.07 -0.15 -12.95
CA GLY A 160 7.58 -1.49 -12.75
C GLY A 160 6.97 -2.52 -13.72
N GLU A 161 5.67 -2.44 -14.00
CA GLU A 161 5.03 -3.29 -15.02
C GLU A 161 5.58 -3.05 -16.43
N ARG A 162 5.80 -1.78 -16.77
CA ARG A 162 6.38 -1.40 -18.07
C ARG A 162 7.82 -1.91 -18.20
N ILE A 163 8.63 -1.77 -17.15
CA ILE A 163 10.00 -2.31 -17.12
C ILE A 163 9.98 -3.83 -17.27
N ASN A 164 9.14 -4.53 -16.50
CA ASN A 164 9.02 -5.99 -16.58
C ASN A 164 8.59 -6.45 -17.99
N THR A 165 7.66 -5.73 -18.62
CA THR A 165 7.23 -6.01 -20.00
C THR A 165 8.35 -5.78 -21.00
N PHE A 166 9.09 -4.68 -20.84
CA PHE A 166 10.24 -4.34 -21.68
C PHE A 166 11.38 -5.36 -21.53
N VAL A 167 11.74 -5.76 -20.31
CA VAL A 167 12.73 -6.81 -20.04
C VAL A 167 12.29 -8.13 -20.66
N ARG A 168 11.01 -8.50 -20.53
CA ARG A 168 10.47 -9.72 -21.15
C ARG A 168 10.56 -9.67 -22.67
N TYR A 169 10.31 -8.51 -23.27
CA TYR A 169 10.51 -8.28 -24.71
C TYR A 169 11.98 -8.43 -25.12
N LEU A 170 12.91 -7.79 -24.40
CA LEU A 170 14.35 -7.88 -24.66
C LEU A 170 14.86 -9.32 -24.53
N LEU A 171 14.43 -10.07 -23.50
CA LEU A 171 14.80 -11.48 -23.33
C LEU A 171 14.28 -12.34 -24.48
N ARG A 172 13.05 -12.11 -24.95
CA ARG A 172 12.52 -12.81 -26.14
C ARG A 172 13.32 -12.48 -27.40
N ARG A 173 13.76 -11.22 -27.56
CA ARG A 173 14.59 -10.77 -28.68
C ARG A 173 15.97 -11.43 -28.63
N ALA A 174 16.60 -11.45 -27.46
CA ALA A 174 17.91 -12.07 -27.23
C ALA A 174 17.87 -13.58 -27.46
N LYS A 175 16.87 -14.30 -26.91
CA LYS A 175 16.69 -15.75 -27.15
C LYS A 175 16.51 -16.07 -28.64
N ARG A 176 15.75 -15.26 -29.37
CA ARG A 176 15.59 -15.40 -30.83
C ARG A 176 16.89 -15.13 -31.59
N GLY A 177 17.65 -14.12 -31.19
CA GLY A 177 18.96 -13.82 -31.77
C GLY A 177 20.00 -14.93 -31.54
N LEU A 178 19.92 -15.61 -30.40
CA LEU A 178 20.76 -16.76 -30.05
C LEU A 178 20.29 -18.10 -30.65
N GLY A 179 19.22 -18.12 -31.44
CA GLY A 179 18.74 -19.33 -32.12
C GLY A 179 18.11 -20.39 -31.22
N LEU A 180 17.71 -20.05 -29.98
CA LEU A 180 17.12 -21.01 -29.04
C LEU A 180 15.70 -21.41 -29.47
N GLN A 181 15.47 -22.71 -29.71
CA GLN A 181 14.16 -23.26 -30.14
C GLN A 181 12.99 -22.94 -29.17
N LYS A 182 13.27 -22.78 -27.86
CA LYS A 182 12.26 -22.38 -26.85
C LYS A 182 12.38 -20.90 -26.52
N SER A 183 11.64 -20.06 -27.24
CA SER A 183 11.64 -18.60 -27.05
C SER A 183 10.71 -18.10 -25.93
N GLU A 184 10.01 -19.00 -25.24
CA GLU A 184 9.19 -18.65 -24.08
C GLU A 184 10.06 -18.17 -22.91
N VAL A 185 9.64 -17.06 -22.29
CA VAL A 185 10.32 -16.50 -21.12
C VAL A 185 9.58 -17.00 -19.89
N SER A 186 10.16 -18.01 -19.24
CA SER A 186 9.67 -18.54 -17.96
C SER A 186 9.72 -17.47 -16.87
N MET A 187 8.85 -17.60 -15.87
CA MET A 187 8.86 -16.76 -14.68
C MET A 187 10.21 -16.84 -13.93
N GLY A 188 10.84 -18.02 -13.89
CA GLY A 188 12.17 -18.18 -13.30
C GLY A 188 13.22 -17.28 -13.96
N ASN A 189 13.18 -17.13 -15.28
CA ASN A 189 14.09 -16.24 -16.00
C ASN A 189 13.84 -14.76 -15.66
N MET A 190 12.58 -14.37 -15.48
CA MET A 190 12.22 -13.00 -15.08
C MET A 190 12.70 -12.70 -13.66
N VAL A 191 12.50 -13.64 -12.72
CA VAL A 191 12.95 -13.50 -11.33
C VAL A 191 14.47 -13.41 -11.27
N LEU A 192 15.19 -14.26 -12.01
CA LEU A 192 16.66 -14.22 -12.08
C LEU A 192 17.16 -12.88 -12.61
N VAL A 193 16.59 -12.37 -13.71
CA VAL A 193 16.98 -11.07 -14.27
C VAL A 193 16.63 -9.92 -13.33
N GLY A 194 15.49 -10.00 -12.64
CA GLY A 194 15.10 -9.03 -11.62
C GLY A 194 16.10 -9.00 -10.45
N LEU A 195 16.49 -10.16 -9.93
CA LEU A 195 17.51 -10.26 -8.87
C LEU A 195 18.86 -9.69 -9.33
N LEU A 196 19.32 -10.07 -10.53
CA LEU A 196 20.57 -9.53 -11.10
C LEU A 196 20.49 -8.01 -11.29
N SER A 197 19.34 -7.48 -11.72
CA SER A 197 19.12 -6.04 -11.87
C SER A 197 19.13 -5.31 -10.52
N CYS A 198 18.58 -5.91 -9.46
CA CYS A 198 18.63 -5.33 -8.11
C CYS A 198 20.08 -5.29 -7.61
N MET A 199 20.79 -6.42 -7.71
CA MET A 199 22.21 -6.51 -7.31
C MET A 199 23.09 -5.53 -8.08
N SER A 200 22.91 -5.41 -9.40
CA SER A 200 23.68 -4.45 -10.21
C SER A 200 23.40 -3.01 -9.80
N THR A 201 22.15 -2.67 -9.49
CA THR A 201 21.76 -1.33 -9.04
C THR A 201 22.43 -0.97 -7.71
N LEU A 202 22.48 -1.92 -6.77
CA LEU A 202 23.17 -1.75 -5.49
C LEU A 202 24.68 -1.60 -5.68
N CYS A 203 25.32 -2.45 -6.51
CA CYS A 203 26.76 -2.37 -6.77
C CYS A 203 27.17 -1.06 -7.48
N ILE A 204 26.39 -0.61 -8.48
CA ILE A 204 26.66 0.66 -9.18
C ILE A 204 26.52 1.84 -8.22
N GLY A 205 25.48 1.84 -7.39
CA GLY A 205 25.31 2.84 -6.34
C GLY A 205 26.49 2.82 -5.37
N ALA A 206 26.82 1.66 -4.83
CA ALA A 206 27.92 1.48 -3.88
C ALA A 206 29.25 2.00 -4.43
N ALA A 207 29.62 1.66 -5.66
CA ALA A 207 30.84 2.15 -6.31
C ALA A 207 30.85 3.67 -6.48
N THR A 208 29.69 4.25 -6.78
CA THR A 208 29.57 5.70 -6.98
C THR A 208 29.63 6.44 -5.63
N PHE A 209 28.81 6.06 -4.66
CA PHE A 209 28.78 6.69 -3.35
C PHE A 209 30.06 6.46 -2.54
N SER A 210 30.73 5.33 -2.68
CA SER A 210 32.04 5.13 -2.05
C SER A 210 33.08 6.14 -2.54
N HIS A 211 33.03 6.49 -3.83
CA HIS A 211 33.94 7.46 -4.43
C HIS A 211 33.58 8.91 -4.06
N PHE A 212 32.29 9.28 -4.08
CA PHE A 212 31.88 10.67 -3.80
C PHE A 212 31.82 11.01 -2.32
N GLU A 213 31.46 10.06 -1.46
CA GLU A 213 31.26 10.29 -0.02
C GLU A 213 32.43 9.75 0.83
N ASP A 214 33.55 9.33 0.22
CA ASP A 214 34.71 8.72 0.89
C ASP A 214 34.35 7.57 1.84
N TRP A 215 33.32 6.80 1.50
CA TRP A 215 32.88 5.65 2.28
C TRP A 215 33.57 4.37 1.80
N SER A 216 33.68 3.37 2.68
CA SER A 216 34.02 2.02 2.22
C SER A 216 32.94 1.50 1.28
N PHE A 217 33.30 0.62 0.34
CA PHE A 217 32.32 0.00 -0.56
C PHE A 217 31.18 -0.68 0.21
N PHE A 218 31.48 -1.31 1.35
CA PHE A 218 30.48 -1.94 2.21
C PHE A 218 29.50 -0.92 2.81
N HIS A 219 29.98 0.20 3.36
CA HIS A 219 29.10 1.24 3.89
C HIS A 219 28.25 1.88 2.80
N ALA A 220 28.82 2.13 1.61
CA ALA A 220 28.09 2.64 0.47
C ALA A 220 27.03 1.64 -0.04
N TYR A 221 27.35 0.34 -0.04
CA TYR A 221 26.40 -0.71 -0.39
C TYR A 221 25.25 -0.82 0.61
N TYR A 222 25.58 -0.79 1.91
CA TYR A 222 24.60 -0.75 3.00
C TYR A 222 23.69 0.47 2.89
N TYR A 223 24.25 1.66 2.64
CA TYR A 223 23.48 2.88 2.36
C TYR A 223 22.52 2.68 1.20
N CYS A 224 22.99 2.17 0.05
CA CYS A 224 22.12 1.92 -1.12
C CYS A 224 21.01 0.92 -0.79
N PHE A 225 21.31 -0.15 -0.05
CA PHE A 225 20.33 -1.14 0.37
C PHE A 225 19.25 -0.54 1.27
N VAL A 226 19.64 0.12 2.37
CA VAL A 226 18.72 0.78 3.33
C VAL A 226 17.88 1.88 2.66
N THR A 227 18.47 2.57 1.68
CA THR A 227 17.81 3.60 0.88
C THR A 227 16.74 3.02 -0.05
N LEU A 228 17.11 2.05 -0.89
CA LEU A 228 16.22 1.52 -1.93
C LEU A 228 15.16 0.55 -1.38
N THR A 229 15.37 0.03 -0.17
CA THR A 229 14.34 -0.72 0.58
C THR A 229 13.43 0.20 1.40
N THR A 230 13.61 1.52 1.32
CA THR A 230 12.83 2.53 2.05
C THR A 230 12.88 2.39 3.58
N ILE A 231 13.92 1.73 4.11
CA ILE A 231 14.16 1.66 5.57
C ILE A 231 14.67 3.02 6.07
N GLY A 232 15.66 3.59 5.38
CA GLY A 232 16.15 4.95 5.61
C GLY A 232 16.56 5.28 7.04
N LEU A 233 17.47 4.51 7.64
CA LEU A 233 17.92 4.70 9.03
C LEU A 233 18.55 6.07 9.30
N GLY A 234 19.21 6.66 8.30
CA GLY A 234 19.79 8.01 8.40
C GLY A 234 21.18 8.09 9.05
N ASP A 235 21.77 6.95 9.38
CA ASP A 235 23.16 6.80 9.82
C ASP A 235 24.15 7.13 8.70
N PHE A 236 23.82 6.77 7.45
CA PHE A 236 24.49 7.20 6.23
C PHE A 236 23.52 7.97 5.34
N VAL A 237 23.89 9.20 4.96
CA VAL A 237 23.09 10.06 4.08
C VAL A 237 24.02 10.79 3.12
N ALA A 238 23.81 10.58 1.82
CA ALA A 238 24.56 11.29 0.78
C ALA A 238 24.17 12.78 0.74
N LEU A 239 25.02 13.60 0.13
CA LEU A 239 24.83 15.06 -0.03
C LEU A 239 24.92 15.85 1.29
N GLN A 240 25.49 15.29 2.35
CA GLN A 240 25.62 15.96 3.65
C GLN A 240 27.01 16.56 3.91
N LYS A 241 28.05 16.16 3.17
CA LYS A 241 29.41 16.71 3.32
C LYS A 241 29.54 18.09 2.66
N ASN A 242 30.29 19.00 3.29
CA ASN A 242 30.89 20.22 2.72
C ASN A 242 30.00 21.06 1.76
N ASN A 243 28.76 21.41 2.14
CA ASN A 243 27.84 22.19 1.28
C ASN A 243 27.63 21.60 -0.14
N THR A 244 27.85 20.30 -0.35
CA THR A 244 27.71 19.61 -1.65
C THR A 244 26.34 19.84 -2.30
N LEU A 245 25.28 19.95 -1.49
CA LEU A 245 23.93 20.35 -1.92
C LEU A 245 23.87 21.66 -2.73
N GLN A 246 24.82 22.57 -2.52
CA GLN A 246 24.85 23.88 -3.17
C GLN A 246 25.97 24.00 -4.22
N GLU A 247 27.08 23.28 -4.06
CA GLU A 247 28.27 23.43 -4.91
C GLU A 247 28.36 22.38 -6.03
N GLN A 248 27.76 21.20 -5.86
CA GLN A 248 27.88 20.08 -6.81
C GLN A 248 26.53 19.66 -7.41
N THR A 249 25.93 20.57 -8.20
CA THR A 249 24.69 20.32 -8.95
C THR A 249 24.62 18.98 -9.72
N PRO A 250 25.66 18.52 -10.45
CA PRO A 250 25.57 17.26 -11.18
C PRO A 250 25.49 16.03 -10.25
N TYR A 251 26.18 16.06 -9.11
CA TYR A 251 26.16 14.97 -8.14
C TYR A 251 24.80 14.89 -7.41
N VAL A 252 24.23 16.04 -7.07
CA VAL A 252 22.86 16.15 -6.51
C VAL A 252 21.84 15.54 -7.48
N ALA A 253 21.90 15.94 -8.76
CA ALA A 253 21.00 15.42 -9.79
C ALA A 253 21.17 13.91 -9.99
N PHE A 254 22.42 13.42 -10.04
CA PHE A 254 22.72 11.99 -10.10
C PHE A 254 22.10 11.24 -8.92
N SER A 255 22.26 11.75 -7.70
CA SER A 255 21.74 11.10 -6.48
C SER A 255 20.21 11.00 -6.48
N PHE A 256 19.51 12.05 -6.92
CA PHE A 256 18.06 12.01 -7.07
C PHE A 256 17.60 11.01 -8.14
N MET A 257 18.29 10.99 -9.29
CA MET A 257 18.00 10.03 -10.35
C MET A 257 18.27 8.60 -9.90
N TYR A 258 19.37 8.37 -9.18
CA TYR A 258 19.70 7.05 -8.62
C TYR A 258 18.60 6.54 -7.70
N ILE A 259 18.12 7.37 -6.76
CA ILE A 259 17.04 6.98 -5.84
C ILE A 259 15.76 6.66 -6.61
N LEU A 260 15.35 7.52 -7.55
CA LEU A 260 14.10 7.30 -8.30
C LEU A 260 14.16 6.07 -9.22
N VAL A 261 15.26 5.89 -9.96
CA VAL A 261 15.46 4.73 -10.84
C VAL A 261 15.62 3.46 -10.00
N GLY A 262 16.41 3.51 -8.94
CA GLY A 262 16.66 2.37 -8.06
C GLY A 262 15.38 1.87 -7.39
N LEU A 263 14.55 2.78 -6.85
CA LEU A 263 13.24 2.43 -6.30
C LEU A 263 12.31 1.84 -7.36
N THR A 264 12.41 2.31 -8.61
CA THR A 264 11.64 1.72 -9.71
C THR A 264 12.11 0.29 -10.03
N VAL A 265 13.41 0.00 -9.97
CA VAL A 265 13.95 -1.36 -10.16
C VAL A 265 13.51 -2.29 -9.04
N ILE A 266 13.65 -1.88 -7.77
CA ILE A 266 13.19 -2.66 -6.63
C ILE A 266 11.67 -2.84 -6.69
N GLY A 267 10.92 -1.78 -7.00
CA GLY A 267 9.48 -1.81 -7.19
C GLY A 267 9.04 -2.76 -8.31
N ALA A 268 9.76 -2.80 -9.44
CA ALA A 268 9.50 -3.74 -10.52
C ALA A 268 9.70 -5.20 -10.07
N PHE A 269 10.74 -5.47 -9.28
CA PHE A 269 11.00 -6.79 -8.73
C PHE A 269 9.94 -7.21 -7.70
N LEU A 270 9.59 -6.31 -6.77
CA LEU A 270 8.51 -6.54 -5.80
C LEU A 270 7.17 -6.76 -6.50
N ASN A 271 6.86 -6.00 -7.54
CA ASN A 271 5.65 -6.21 -8.33
C ASN A 271 5.64 -7.60 -9.01
N LEU A 272 6.78 -8.04 -9.55
CA LEU A 272 6.89 -9.37 -10.16
C LEU A 272 6.64 -10.51 -9.15
N VAL A 273 7.21 -10.40 -7.94
CA VAL A 273 7.18 -11.46 -6.92
C VAL A 273 5.95 -11.34 -6.03
N VAL A 274 5.78 -10.21 -5.34
CA VAL A 274 4.77 -10.01 -4.30
C VAL A 274 3.37 -9.88 -4.89
N LEU A 275 3.21 -9.12 -5.98
CA LEU A 275 1.87 -8.96 -6.58
C LEU A 275 1.32 -10.29 -7.09
N ARG A 276 2.18 -11.21 -7.53
CA ARG A 276 1.79 -12.57 -7.92
C ARG A 276 1.30 -13.39 -6.74
N PHE A 277 2.01 -13.40 -5.61
CA PHE A 277 1.51 -14.03 -4.39
C PHE A 277 0.18 -13.42 -3.91
N LEU A 278 0.03 -12.09 -3.99
CA LEU A 278 -1.21 -11.41 -3.59
C LEU A 278 -2.39 -11.72 -4.54
N THR A 279 -2.13 -11.91 -5.84
CA THR A 279 -3.17 -12.14 -6.86
C THR A 279 -3.50 -13.60 -7.12
N GLU A 280 -2.53 -14.50 -6.96
CA GLU A 280 -2.72 -15.95 -7.05
C GLU A 280 -3.72 -16.43 -5.99
N HIS A 281 -3.75 -15.79 -4.83
CA HIS A 281 -4.77 -16.00 -3.80
C HIS A 281 -6.17 -15.41 -4.11
N ARG A 282 -6.32 -14.64 -5.19
CA ARG A 282 -7.61 -14.07 -5.62
C ARG A 282 -8.34 -14.93 -6.65
N HIS A 283 -7.67 -15.93 -7.25
CA HIS A 283 -8.26 -16.82 -8.25
C HIS A 283 -9.07 -18.00 -7.69
N ASP A 284 -9.20 -18.15 -6.38
CA ASP A 284 -10.16 -19.10 -5.75
C ASP A 284 -11.60 -18.53 -5.63
N VAL A 285 -11.85 -17.33 -6.19
CA VAL A 285 -13.21 -16.88 -6.48
C VAL A 285 -13.44 -17.12 -7.96
N PRO A 286 -14.27 -18.11 -8.35
CA PRO A 286 -14.69 -18.19 -9.73
C PRO A 286 -15.37 -16.87 -10.10
N GLU A 287 -14.89 -16.22 -11.16
CA GLU A 287 -15.71 -15.31 -11.96
C GLU A 287 -16.87 -16.13 -12.51
N GLY A 288 -17.90 -16.24 -11.69
CA GLY A 288 -19.06 -17.10 -11.89
C GLY A 288 -20.24 -16.55 -11.13
N SER A 289 -20.39 -15.22 -11.12
CA SER A 289 -21.64 -14.52 -10.86
C SER A 289 -21.45 -13.02 -11.11
N GLU A 290 -21.15 -12.64 -12.35
CA GLU A 290 -21.87 -11.48 -12.89
C GLU A 290 -23.35 -11.89 -12.96
N VAL A 291 -24.06 -11.71 -11.85
CA VAL A 291 -25.51 -11.68 -11.88
C VAL A 291 -25.85 -10.28 -12.37
N SER A 292 -26.27 -10.21 -13.63
CA SER A 292 -27.13 -9.16 -14.13
C SER A 292 -28.37 -9.05 -13.24
N GLU A 293 -28.34 -8.13 -12.29
CA GLU A 293 -29.55 -7.60 -11.66
C GLU A 293 -30.22 -6.67 -12.68
N PRO A 294 -31.32 -7.12 -13.30
CA PRO A 294 -32.62 -6.78 -12.74
C PRO A 294 -33.55 -7.99 -12.81
N SER A 295 -33.56 -8.83 -11.79
CA SER A 295 -34.55 -9.93 -11.72
C SER A 295 -35.04 -10.22 -10.30
N ARG A 296 -34.38 -9.69 -9.25
CA ARG A 296 -34.86 -9.93 -7.88
C ARG A 296 -35.97 -8.99 -7.43
N LEU A 297 -36.24 -7.90 -8.18
CA LEU A 297 -37.42 -7.07 -7.92
C LEU A 297 -38.75 -7.66 -8.44
N ARG A 298 -38.73 -8.69 -9.31
CA ARG A 298 -39.97 -9.33 -9.80
C ARG A 298 -40.47 -10.46 -8.91
N MET A 299 -39.63 -11.04 -8.06
CA MET A 299 -40.03 -12.18 -7.21
C MET A 299 -40.52 -11.75 -5.81
N LEU A 300 -40.29 -10.49 -5.43
CA LEU A 300 -40.78 -9.91 -4.17
C LEU A 300 -42.10 -9.12 -4.32
N LEU A 301 -42.68 -9.09 -5.52
CA LEU A 301 -43.94 -8.37 -5.82
C LEU A 301 -45.10 -9.30 -6.21
N SER A 302 -44.93 -10.63 -6.15
CA SER A 302 -45.99 -11.58 -6.54
C SER A 302 -46.60 -12.36 -5.38
N CYS A 303 -46.38 -11.93 -4.14
CA CYS A 303 -47.07 -12.51 -2.99
C CYS A 303 -47.67 -11.38 -2.16
N VAL A 304 -48.99 -11.47 -1.93
CA VAL A 304 -49.89 -10.59 -1.16
C VAL A 304 -50.81 -9.72 -2.03
N CYS A 305 -52.11 -10.07 -1.99
CA CYS A 305 -53.32 -9.42 -2.55
C CYS A 305 -53.62 -9.77 -4.03
N CYS A 306 -54.75 -10.37 -4.45
CA CYS A 306 -56.04 -10.65 -3.84
C CYS A 306 -56.66 -11.90 -4.47
N ASP A 307 -57.44 -12.61 -3.64
CA ASP A 307 -58.44 -13.59 -4.02
C ASP A 307 -59.73 -12.88 -4.51
N ARG A 308 -60.53 -13.60 -5.29
CA ARG A 308 -61.92 -13.37 -5.76
C ARG A 308 -62.25 -12.53 -7.00
N ASP A 309 -62.87 -13.30 -7.91
CA ASP A 309 -64.14 -13.10 -8.61
C ASP A 309 -64.10 -13.02 -10.15
N SER A 310 -64.98 -13.86 -10.69
CA SER A 310 -65.30 -14.30 -12.03
C SER A 310 -65.78 -13.22 -13.01
N SER A 311 -65.36 -13.32 -14.29
CA SER A 311 -66.24 -13.22 -15.49
C SER A 311 -65.45 -13.22 -16.82
N GLU A 312 -65.85 -14.14 -17.70
CA GLU A 312 -65.90 -14.12 -19.18
C GLU A 312 -64.84 -13.41 -20.08
N SER A 313 -64.36 -14.18 -21.06
CA SER A 313 -63.62 -13.85 -22.31
C SER A 313 -64.41 -12.92 -23.28
N PRO A 314 -63.81 -12.18 -24.26
CA PRO A 314 -63.21 -12.73 -25.51
C PRO A 314 -62.02 -11.89 -26.14
N PRO A 315 -61.45 -12.25 -27.32
CA PRO A 315 -60.03 -12.01 -27.66
C PRO A 315 -59.80 -10.91 -28.75
N PRO A 316 -58.63 -10.80 -29.44
CA PRO A 316 -57.93 -9.53 -29.69
C PRO A 316 -58.25 -8.89 -31.06
N PRO A 317 -57.67 -7.71 -31.37
CA PRO A 317 -57.10 -7.58 -32.71
C PRO A 317 -55.77 -6.80 -32.83
N HIS A 318 -54.92 -7.38 -33.68
CA HIS A 318 -54.14 -6.74 -34.75
C HIS A 318 -53.24 -5.51 -34.49
N GLY A 319 -51.94 -5.74 -34.69
CA GLY A 319 -51.21 -5.16 -35.85
C GLY A 319 -50.74 -3.71 -35.73
N GLY A 320 -49.42 -3.52 -35.64
CA GLY A 320 -48.80 -2.22 -35.83
C GLY A 320 -47.29 -2.25 -35.74
N HIS A 321 -46.62 -2.40 -36.89
CA HIS A 321 -45.18 -2.14 -37.04
C HIS A 321 -44.88 -0.64 -36.87
N SER A 322 -43.89 -0.30 -36.06
CA SER A 322 -43.10 0.93 -36.23
C SER A 322 -41.68 0.74 -35.67
N ASN A 323 -40.70 0.91 -36.55
CA ASN A 323 -39.26 0.81 -36.30
C ASN A 323 -38.72 1.95 -35.42
N PRO A 324 -37.55 1.78 -34.80
CA PRO A 324 -37.06 2.63 -33.71
C PRO A 324 -36.39 3.91 -34.22
N VAL A 325 -36.62 5.03 -33.53
CA VAL A 325 -35.84 6.26 -33.68
C VAL A 325 -35.04 6.44 -32.38
N PHE A 326 -33.73 6.35 -32.50
CA PHE A 326 -32.79 6.68 -31.45
C PHE A 326 -32.80 8.19 -31.18
N TYR A 327 -33.03 8.59 -29.93
CA TYR A 327 -32.52 9.85 -29.40
C TYR A 327 -31.84 9.59 -28.06
N SER A 328 -30.54 9.83 -28.04
CA SER A 328 -29.68 9.85 -26.86
C SER A 328 -29.95 11.12 -26.05
N SER A 329 -30.51 10.99 -24.85
CA SER A 329 -30.35 11.99 -23.80
C SER A 329 -30.40 11.32 -22.43
N ILE A 330 -29.25 11.30 -21.76
CA ILE A 330 -29.11 10.85 -20.37
C ILE A 330 -29.58 12.01 -19.49
N SER A 331 -30.79 11.86 -18.94
CA SER A 331 -31.31 12.71 -17.86
C SER A 331 -30.85 12.12 -16.53
N TYR A 332 -30.03 12.88 -15.78
CA TYR A 332 -29.67 12.53 -14.41
C TYR A 332 -30.83 12.89 -13.48
N ARG A 333 -31.49 11.87 -12.93
CA ARG A 333 -32.54 12.03 -11.92
C ARG A 333 -31.87 12.22 -10.55
N VAL A 334 -31.98 13.43 -10.01
CA VAL A 334 -31.66 13.71 -8.60
C VAL A 334 -32.84 13.24 -7.76
N GLU A 335 -32.71 12.15 -7.02
CA GLU A 335 -33.69 11.81 -6.00
C GLU A 335 -33.45 12.63 -4.73
N ARG A 336 -34.36 13.59 -4.50
CA ARG A 336 -34.58 14.20 -3.19
C ARG A 336 -35.22 13.16 -2.27
N ALA A 337 -34.56 12.85 -1.16
CA ALA A 337 -35.22 12.18 -0.05
C ALA A 337 -36.31 13.12 0.53
N SER A 338 -37.58 12.73 0.40
CA SER A 338 -38.70 13.35 1.11
C SER A 338 -39.11 12.42 2.24
N CYS A 339 -38.95 12.88 3.48
CA CYS A 339 -39.37 12.16 4.68
C CYS A 339 -40.75 12.70 5.11
N SER A 340 -41.78 11.87 4.99
CA SER A 340 -43.11 12.05 5.59
C SER A 340 -43.89 10.74 5.37
N SER A 341 -44.66 10.13 6.26
CA SER A 341 -45.02 10.41 7.65
C SER A 341 -45.84 9.21 8.15
N CYS A 342 -45.91 9.06 9.48
CA CYS A 342 -47.03 8.55 10.28
C CYS A 342 -47.50 7.09 10.20
N ALA A 343 -47.53 6.45 11.38
CA ALA A 343 -48.68 5.67 11.81
C ALA A 343 -49.14 6.15 13.20
N ALA A 344 -50.44 6.47 13.28
CA ALA A 344 -51.22 6.91 14.44
C ALA A 344 -51.57 5.71 15.37
N SER A 345 -52.22 5.77 16.54
CA SER A 345 -53.17 6.70 17.16
C SER A 345 -53.38 6.25 18.63
N SER A 346 -53.66 7.13 19.59
CA SER A 346 -54.98 7.34 20.28
C SER A 346 -54.62 7.80 21.72
N GLN A 347 -55.29 8.68 22.48
CA GLN A 347 -56.67 9.16 22.59
C GLN A 347 -56.75 10.58 23.22
N ALA A 348 -57.86 11.27 22.95
CA ALA A 348 -58.66 12.18 23.81
C ALA A 348 -58.12 13.53 24.38
N SER A 349 -58.94 14.58 24.18
CA SER A 349 -58.83 16.00 24.61
C SER A 349 -59.55 16.26 25.98
N PRO A 350 -59.87 17.52 26.40
CA PRO A 350 -59.03 18.68 26.80
C PRO A 350 -59.45 19.31 28.17
N ARG A 351 -58.62 20.18 28.81
CA ARG A 351 -58.98 21.47 29.50
C ARG A 351 -57.95 22.01 30.53
N SER A 352 -57.64 23.32 30.36
CA SER A 352 -57.56 24.42 31.36
C SER A 352 -56.37 24.67 32.31
N ALA A 353 -56.11 25.99 32.47
CA ALA A 353 -55.33 26.77 33.47
C ALA A 353 -53.80 26.87 33.26
N ALA A 354 -53.24 27.98 32.76
CA ALA A 354 -53.02 29.30 33.39
C ALA A 354 -52.07 29.28 34.61
N VAL A 355 -50.94 30.00 34.54
CA VAL A 355 -50.46 31.01 35.51
C VAL A 355 -49.08 31.55 35.09
N CYS A 356 -48.96 32.88 35.23
CA CYS A 356 -47.84 33.76 34.87
C CYS A 356 -46.65 33.76 35.84
N THR A 357 -45.52 34.26 35.35
CA THR A 357 -44.58 35.29 35.87
C THR A 357 -43.14 34.90 35.49
N GLY A 358 -42.26 35.71 34.92
CA GLY A 358 -42.22 37.15 34.71
C GLY A 358 -41.03 37.76 35.44
N ARG A 359 -39.85 37.86 34.79
CA ARG A 359 -38.96 39.04 34.87
C ARG A 359 -37.73 38.97 33.96
N ARG A 360 -37.71 39.87 32.98
CA ARG A 360 -36.51 40.41 32.30
C ARG A 360 -35.71 41.29 33.27
N LYS A 361 -34.38 41.33 33.10
CA LYS A 361 -33.62 42.59 33.03
C LYS A 361 -32.47 42.49 32.02
N THR A 362 -32.54 43.41 31.06
CA THR A 362 -31.55 43.83 30.08
C THR A 362 -30.46 44.70 30.74
N ARG A 363 -29.23 44.76 30.20
CA ARG A 363 -28.65 45.99 29.58
C ARG A 363 -27.24 45.76 29.03
N ALA A 364 -27.03 46.27 27.82
CA ALA A 364 -25.77 46.41 27.11
C ALA A 364 -24.93 47.61 27.62
N ARG A 365 -23.60 47.60 27.41
CA ARG A 365 -22.85 48.79 26.97
C ARG A 365 -21.52 48.44 26.27
N ARG A 366 -21.21 49.27 25.28
CA ARG A 366 -20.20 49.25 24.22
C ARG A 366 -19.05 50.21 24.56
N LYS A 367 -17.80 49.91 24.16
CA LYS A 367 -16.91 50.73 23.28
C LYS A 367 -15.42 50.35 23.42
N SER A 368 -14.71 50.46 22.31
CA SER A 368 -13.26 50.34 22.18
C SER A 368 -12.52 51.55 22.74
N MET A 369 -11.27 51.31 23.11
CA MET A 369 -10.10 52.04 22.61
C MET A 369 -8.93 51.07 22.57
#